data_AF-A0A438JDT8-F1
#
_entry.id   AF-A0A438JDT8-F1
#
_cell.length_a   1.000
_cell.length_b   1.000
_cell.length_c   1.000
_cell.angle_alpha   90.00
_cell.angle_beta   90.00
_cell.angle_gamma   90.00
#
_symmetry.space_group_name_H-M   'P 1'
#
loop_
_entity.id
_entity.type
_entity.pdbx_description
1 polymer ?
#
loop_
_entity_poly.entity_id
_entity_poly.type
_entity_poly.pdbx_seq_one_letter_code
_entity_poly.pdbx_strand_id
1 'polypeptide(L)'
;MIPVVNHIIRNSLKLRASDADTVVSIHCAVEKFNSLIPFIESTESIQISEAEWGIEILDLPVTSKLRILTGLLLREIKGFWRVALMVSTLLYPNDINHTQDISKNNFQLDKRRKVFEMVENAIVGLGLEEVWELKPLVNGKDIMNVLQLKSGGPLVRDWQQKLIQWQLAHPSGTAEECLDWMRQKRPKRE
;
A
#
# COMPACT_ATOMS: atom_id res chain seq x y z
N MET A 1 -2.49 15.56 11.59
CA MET A 1 -3.21 14.67 12.54
C MET A 1 -2.26 13.72 13.29
N ILE A 2 -1.29 13.11 12.60
CA ILE A 2 -0.30 12.14 13.15
C ILE A 2 0.44 12.62 14.42
N PRO A 3 0.93 13.88 14.53
CA PRO A 3 1.65 14.32 15.74
C PRO A 3 0.75 14.36 17.00
N VAL A 4 -0.54 14.64 16.82
CA VAL A 4 -1.50 14.76 17.92
C VAL A 4 -1.84 13.39 18.50
N VAL A 5 -2.09 12.40 17.64
CA VAL A 5 -2.38 11.01 18.04
C VAL A 5 -1.21 10.43 18.85
N ASN A 6 0.01 10.59 18.34
CA ASN A 6 1.20 10.08 19.01
C ASN A 6 1.41 10.76 20.38
N HIS A 7 1.25 12.09 20.44
CA HIS A 7 1.35 12.84 21.69
C HIS A 7 0.30 12.42 22.73
N ILE A 8 -0.98 12.28 22.33
CA ILE A 8 -2.06 11.89 23.25
C ILE A 8 -1.81 10.49 23.80
N ILE A 9 -1.50 9.51 22.94
CA ILE A 9 -1.31 8.12 23.38
C ILE A 9 -0.12 8.02 24.35
N ARG A 10 1.00 8.67 24.03
CA ARG A 10 2.22 8.58 24.83
C ARG A 10 2.17 9.43 26.10
N ASN A 11 1.72 10.68 26.01
CA ASN A 11 1.88 11.66 27.09
C ASN A 11 0.61 11.85 27.92
N SER A 12 -0.57 11.80 27.30
CA SER A 12 -1.85 11.97 28.02
C SER A 12 -2.36 10.64 28.57
N LEU A 13 -2.42 9.60 27.72
CA LEU A 13 -2.91 8.27 28.09
C LEU A 13 -1.82 7.39 28.73
N LYS A 14 -0.54 7.79 28.60
CA LYS A 14 0.62 7.06 29.15
C LYS A 14 0.72 5.60 28.68
N LEU A 15 0.27 5.34 27.45
CA LEU A 15 0.40 4.03 26.80
C LEU A 15 1.77 3.86 26.13
N ARG A 16 2.07 2.63 25.70
CA ARG A 16 3.39 2.30 25.15
C ARG A 16 3.62 3.04 23.84
N ALA A 17 4.88 3.38 23.58
CA ALA A 17 5.31 3.97 22.32
C ALA A 17 4.93 3.11 21.10
N SER A 18 5.05 1.77 21.23
CA SER A 18 4.64 0.82 20.20
C SER A 18 3.15 0.91 19.86
N ASP A 19 2.30 1.09 20.87
CA ASP A 19 0.85 1.19 20.66
C ASP A 19 0.52 2.49 19.91
N ALA A 20 1.19 3.59 20.26
CA ALA A 20 1.08 4.87 19.53
C ALA A 20 1.50 4.74 18.06
N ASP A 21 2.60 4.03 17.80
CA ASP A 21 3.12 3.85 16.45
C ASP A 21 2.19 2.95 15.62
N THR A 22 1.61 1.90 16.21
CA THR A 22 0.59 1.08 15.54
C THR A 22 -0.64 1.90 15.16
N VAL A 23 -1.17 2.73 16.07
CA VAL A 23 -2.35 3.57 15.76
C VAL A 23 -2.04 4.58 14.66
N VAL A 24 -0.86 5.20 14.68
CA VAL A 24 -0.41 6.08 13.60
C VAL A 24 -0.35 5.35 12.26
N SER A 25 0.24 4.14 12.23
CA SER A 25 0.31 3.34 11.01
C SER A 25 -1.07 2.97 10.47
N ILE A 26 -2.01 2.58 11.35
CA ILE A 26 -3.40 2.31 10.96
C ILE A 26 -4.05 3.55 10.34
N HIS A 27 -3.87 4.72 10.96
CA HIS A 27 -4.43 5.96 10.44
C HIS A 27 -3.89 6.32 9.05
N CYS A 28 -2.56 6.22 8.84
CA CYS A 28 -1.95 6.43 7.53
C CYS A 28 -2.47 5.41 6.48
N ALA A 29 -2.65 4.16 6.89
CA ALA A 29 -3.17 3.11 6.02
C ALA A 29 -4.64 3.34 5.64
N VAL A 30 -5.44 3.92 6.54
CA VAL A 30 -6.85 4.27 6.28
C VAL A 30 -6.98 5.27 5.14
N GLU A 31 -6.15 6.33 5.13
CA GLU A 31 -6.14 7.33 4.05
C GLU A 31 -5.82 6.67 2.71
N LYS A 32 -4.80 5.80 2.68
CA LYS A 32 -4.41 5.02 1.50
C LYS A 32 -5.53 4.07 1.05
N PHE A 33 -6.19 3.36 1.96
CA PHE A 33 -7.33 2.50 1.62
C PHE A 33 -8.50 3.29 1.04
N ASN A 34 -8.80 4.49 1.58
CA ASN A 34 -9.86 5.34 1.03
C ASN A 34 -9.59 5.74 -0.43
N SER A 35 -8.32 5.89 -0.83
CA SER A 35 -7.94 6.11 -2.23
C SER A 35 -8.02 4.85 -3.10
N LEU A 36 -7.86 3.65 -2.51
CA LEU A 36 -7.89 2.37 -3.21
C LEU A 36 -9.29 1.79 -3.41
N ILE A 37 -10.21 2.02 -2.45
CA ILE A 37 -11.58 1.48 -2.51
C ILE A 37 -12.29 1.84 -3.82
N PRO A 38 -12.35 3.13 -4.26
CA PRO A 38 -13.00 3.48 -5.51
C PRO A 38 -12.38 2.79 -6.71
N PHE A 39 -11.06 2.60 -6.70
CA PHE A 39 -10.32 1.96 -7.79
C PHE A 39 -10.68 0.47 -7.92
N ILE A 40 -10.86 -0.23 -6.79
CA ILE A 40 -11.30 -1.62 -6.76
C ILE A 40 -12.78 -1.73 -7.19
N GLU A 41 -13.61 -0.77 -6.79
CA GLU A 41 -15.03 -0.73 -7.14
C GLU A 41 -15.27 -0.43 -8.63
N SER A 42 -14.55 0.54 -9.22
CA SER A 42 -14.91 1.07 -10.54
C SER A 42 -14.31 0.30 -11.72
N THR A 43 -13.20 -0.43 -11.56
CA THR A 43 -12.41 -1.07 -12.66
C THR A 43 -11.95 -0.11 -13.79
N GLU A 44 -12.56 1.08 -13.92
CA GLU A 44 -12.24 2.16 -14.83
C GLU A 44 -11.11 3.02 -14.26
N SER A 45 -10.23 3.47 -15.16
CA SER A 45 -9.01 4.20 -14.87
C SER A 45 -9.26 5.54 -14.16
N ILE A 46 -9.32 5.52 -12.84
CA ILE A 46 -9.22 6.73 -12.04
C ILE A 46 -7.77 7.20 -12.07
N GLN A 47 -7.57 8.50 -12.27
CA GLN A 47 -6.28 9.17 -12.14
C GLN A 47 -5.81 9.05 -10.69
N ILE A 48 -5.12 7.95 -10.36
CA ILE A 48 -4.37 7.84 -9.12
C ILE A 48 -3.43 9.03 -9.08
N SER A 49 -3.52 9.85 -8.04
CA SER A 49 -2.54 10.89 -7.80
C SER A 49 -1.21 10.21 -7.50
N GLU A 50 -0.31 10.13 -8.49
CA GLU A 50 1.04 9.60 -8.33
C GLU A 50 1.80 10.32 -7.20
N ALA A 51 1.42 11.57 -6.91
CA ALA A 51 1.95 12.37 -5.81
C ALA A 51 1.56 11.85 -4.42
N GLU A 52 0.39 11.20 -4.27
CA GLU A 52 -0.06 10.65 -2.99
C GLU A 52 0.67 9.36 -2.61
N TRP A 53 1.12 8.61 -3.63
CA TRP A 53 1.84 7.35 -3.45
C TRP A 53 3.36 7.47 -3.64
N GLY A 54 3.83 8.53 -4.30
CA GLY A 54 5.26 8.80 -4.53
C GLY A 54 5.91 7.83 -5.52
N ILE A 55 5.18 7.37 -6.54
CA ILE A 55 5.63 6.32 -7.46
C ILE A 55 5.38 6.71 -8.92
N GLU A 56 6.40 6.57 -9.75
CA GLU A 56 6.28 6.65 -11.22
C GLU A 56 5.71 5.33 -11.77
N ILE A 57 4.39 5.23 -11.97
CA ILE A 57 3.73 4.01 -12.47
C ILE A 57 3.10 4.23 -13.87
N LEU A 58 3.26 5.40 -14.48
CA LEU A 58 2.59 5.83 -15.72
C LEU A 58 2.40 4.75 -16.80
N ASP A 59 3.42 3.93 -17.08
CA ASP A 59 3.43 2.99 -18.23
C ASP A 59 2.90 1.57 -17.95
N LEU A 60 2.38 1.25 -16.76
CA LEU A 60 1.91 -0.10 -16.44
C LEU A 60 0.39 -0.31 -16.65
N PRO A 61 -0.06 -1.54 -16.95
CA PRO A 61 -1.48 -1.89 -16.95
C PRO A 61 -2.16 -1.58 -15.61
N VAL A 62 -3.44 -1.22 -15.65
CA VAL A 62 -4.28 -0.89 -14.47
C VAL A 62 -4.19 -1.98 -13.39
N THR A 63 -4.19 -3.25 -13.79
CA THR A 63 -4.06 -4.40 -12.88
C THR A 63 -2.71 -4.44 -12.16
N SER A 64 -1.62 -4.14 -12.86
CA SER A 64 -0.28 -4.01 -12.26
C SER A 64 -0.20 -2.82 -11.31
N LYS A 65 -0.80 -1.67 -11.68
CA LYS A 65 -0.88 -0.49 -10.80
C LYS A 65 -1.58 -0.84 -9.48
N LEU A 66 -2.76 -1.47 -9.54
CA LEU A 66 -3.50 -1.91 -8.35
C LEU A 66 -2.66 -2.82 -7.47
N ARG A 67 -2.01 -3.80 -8.09
CA ARG A 67 -1.20 -4.79 -7.39
C ARG A 67 0.00 -4.14 -6.68
N ILE A 68 0.65 -3.16 -7.32
CA ILE A 68 1.74 -2.40 -6.71
C ILE A 68 1.24 -1.58 -5.51
N LEU A 69 0.20 -0.75 -5.69
CA LEU A 69 -0.26 0.15 -4.64
C LEU A 69 -0.76 -0.62 -3.41
N THR A 70 -1.62 -1.61 -3.65
CA THR A 70 -2.10 -2.53 -2.62
C THR A 70 -0.93 -3.25 -1.96
N GLY A 71 0.00 -3.81 -2.75
CA GLY A 71 1.16 -4.51 -2.22
C GLY A 71 2.01 -3.63 -1.30
N LEU A 72 2.31 -2.40 -1.70
CA LEU A 72 3.10 -1.47 -0.89
C LEU A 72 2.40 -1.06 0.40
N LEU A 73 1.10 -0.77 0.34
CA LEU A 73 0.29 -0.48 1.52
C LEU A 73 0.35 -1.64 2.52
N LEU A 74 0.14 -2.87 2.04
CA LEU A 74 0.16 -4.07 2.88
C LEU A 74 1.55 -4.36 3.45
N ARG A 75 2.64 -4.06 2.73
CA ARG A 75 4.01 -4.19 3.27
C ARG A 75 4.29 -3.20 4.41
N GLU A 76 3.67 -2.02 4.37
CA GLU A 76 3.80 -0.98 5.40
C GLU A 76 3.00 -1.32 6.66
N ILE A 77 1.72 -1.66 6.51
CA ILE A 77 0.81 -1.92 7.64
C ILE A 77 0.85 -3.38 8.15
N LYS A 78 1.38 -4.30 7.33
CA LYS A 78 1.55 -5.73 7.62
C LYS A 78 0.24 -6.38 8.08
N GLY A 79 0.29 -7.28 9.06
CA GLY A 79 -0.87 -8.00 9.59
C GLY A 79 -2.01 -7.13 10.14
N PHE A 80 -1.82 -5.82 10.31
CA PHE A 80 -2.90 -4.91 10.70
C PHE A 80 -3.77 -4.43 9.54
N TRP A 81 -3.50 -4.87 8.30
CA TRP A 81 -4.20 -4.36 7.13
C TRP A 81 -5.72 -4.57 7.16
N ARG A 82 -6.20 -5.70 7.68
CA ARG A 82 -7.64 -5.95 7.84
C ARG A 82 -8.29 -4.98 8.82
N VAL A 83 -7.58 -4.64 9.89
CA VAL A 83 -8.04 -3.63 10.85
C VAL A 83 -8.08 -2.26 10.18
N ALA A 84 -7.03 -1.88 9.44
CA ALA A 84 -6.99 -0.62 8.72
C ALA A 84 -8.09 -0.53 7.63
N LEU A 85 -8.34 -1.62 6.89
CA LEU A 85 -9.43 -1.70 5.92
C LEU A 85 -10.81 -1.58 6.59
N MET A 86 -11.02 -2.27 7.72
CA MET A 86 -12.27 -2.13 8.48
C MET A 86 -12.49 -0.67 8.88
N VAL A 87 -11.47 -0.01 9.45
CA VAL A 87 -11.56 1.41 9.86
C VAL A 87 -11.78 2.32 8.65
N SER A 88 -11.17 2.05 7.50
CA SER A 88 -11.40 2.85 6.29
C SER A 88 -12.84 2.74 5.82
N THR A 89 -13.45 1.56 5.84
CA THR A 89 -14.88 1.42 5.48
C THR A 89 -15.82 2.16 6.43
N LEU A 90 -15.41 2.46 7.67
CA LEU A 90 -16.17 3.30 8.61
C LEU A 90 -16.05 4.80 8.28
N LEU A 91 -14.92 5.22 7.72
CA LEU A 91 -14.61 6.61 7.42
C LEU A 91 -14.77 6.97 5.94
N TYR A 92 -15.02 5.98 5.09
CA TYR A 92 -15.25 6.15 3.66
C TYR A 92 -16.51 7.02 3.43
N PRO A 93 -16.43 8.08 2.61
CA PRO A 93 -17.56 8.96 2.36
C PRO A 93 -18.75 8.18 1.81
N ASN A 94 -19.88 8.26 2.49
CA ASN A 94 -21.18 7.91 1.92
C ASN A 94 -21.95 9.22 1.73
N ASP A 95 -22.86 9.25 0.75
CA ASP A 95 -23.93 10.24 0.67
C ASP A 95 -24.83 10.12 1.91
N ILE A 96 -24.41 10.66 3.05
CA ILE A 96 -25.12 10.54 4.32
C ILE A 96 -25.97 11.79 4.52
N ASN A 97 -27.27 11.67 4.19
CA ASN A 97 -28.30 12.43 4.86
C ASN A 97 -28.48 11.83 6.27
N HIS A 98 -27.98 12.51 7.30
CA HIS A 98 -28.14 12.12 8.70
C HIS A 98 -29.63 12.11 9.08
N THR A 99 -30.28 10.94 8.96
CA THR A 99 -31.63 10.70 9.47
C THR A 99 -31.58 9.47 10.36
N GLN A 100 -32.03 9.62 11.62
CA GLN A 100 -31.96 8.63 12.70
C GLN A 100 -32.96 7.46 12.52
N ASP A 101 -32.95 6.81 11.36
CA ASP A 101 -33.82 5.67 11.07
C ASP A 101 -33.02 4.36 11.20
N ILE A 102 -33.45 3.48 12.11
CA ILE A 102 -32.82 2.18 12.39
C ILE A 102 -32.74 1.31 11.12
N SER A 103 -33.74 1.41 10.24
CA SER A 103 -33.74 0.70 8.95
C SER A 103 -32.60 1.19 8.04
N LYS A 104 -32.34 2.50 8.02
CA LYS A 104 -31.21 3.09 7.28
C LYS A 104 -29.86 2.71 7.89
N ASN A 105 -29.77 2.58 9.21
CA ASN A 105 -28.54 2.15 9.88
C ASN A 105 -28.14 0.72 9.50
N ASN A 106 -29.08 -0.23 9.49
CA ASN A 106 -28.80 -1.61 9.08
C ASN A 106 -28.36 -1.68 7.61
N PHE A 107 -29.04 -0.96 6.72
CA PHE A 107 -28.66 -0.87 5.31
C PHE A 107 -27.24 -0.29 5.12
N GLN A 108 -26.85 0.71 5.93
CA GLN A 108 -25.50 1.27 5.92
C GLN A 108 -24.44 0.27 6.41
N LEU A 109 -24.74 -0.49 7.47
CA LEU A 109 -23.84 -1.53 7.96
C LEU A 109 -23.62 -2.62 6.91
N ASP A 110 -24.68 -3.05 6.24
CA ASP A 110 -24.60 -4.04 5.16
C ASP A 110 -23.77 -3.51 3.98
N LYS A 111 -23.90 -2.21 3.63
CA LYS A 111 -23.08 -1.59 2.58
C LYS A 111 -21.60 -1.59 2.98
N ARG A 112 -21.26 -1.17 4.20
CA ARG A 112 -19.86 -1.13 4.68
C ARG A 112 -19.24 -2.53 4.74
N ARG A 113 -20.01 -3.52 5.20
CA ARG A 113 -19.62 -4.93 5.19
C ARG A 113 -19.31 -5.42 3.77
N LYS A 114 -20.17 -5.11 2.79
CA LYS A 114 -19.96 -5.49 1.39
C LYS A 114 -18.70 -4.85 0.79
N VAL A 115 -18.42 -3.58 1.10
CA VAL A 115 -17.16 -2.93 0.67
C VAL A 115 -15.95 -3.62 1.28
N PHE A 116 -15.99 -3.92 2.58
CA PHE A 116 -14.92 -4.65 3.25
C PHE A 116 -14.68 -6.02 2.58
N GLU A 117 -15.72 -6.83 2.43
CA GLU A 117 -15.64 -8.16 1.83
C GLU A 117 -15.14 -8.10 0.36
N MET A 118 -15.61 -7.12 -0.43
CA MET A 118 -15.17 -6.92 -1.80
C MET A 118 -13.67 -6.64 -1.87
N VAL A 119 -13.17 -5.68 -1.07
CA VAL A 119 -11.77 -5.27 -1.09
C VAL A 119 -10.87 -6.36 -0.51
N GLU A 120 -11.30 -7.03 0.56
CA GLU A 120 -10.61 -8.17 1.12
C GLU A 120 -10.46 -9.29 0.07
N ASN A 121 -11.56 -9.66 -0.61
CA ASN A 121 -11.53 -10.68 -1.65
C ASN A 121 -10.65 -10.28 -2.83
N ALA A 122 -10.62 -8.99 -3.21
CA ALA A 122 -9.72 -8.51 -4.26
C ALA A 122 -8.24 -8.64 -3.84
N ILE A 123 -7.90 -8.30 -2.60
CA ILE A 123 -6.54 -8.44 -2.05
C ILE A 123 -6.11 -9.91 -2.02
N VAL A 124 -6.98 -10.79 -1.53
CA VAL A 124 -6.75 -12.24 -1.46
C VAL A 124 -6.66 -12.84 -2.86
N GLY A 125 -7.51 -12.42 -3.81
CA GLY A 125 -7.48 -12.84 -5.20
C GLY A 125 -6.20 -12.40 -5.93
N LEU A 126 -5.57 -11.30 -5.52
CA LEU A 126 -4.24 -10.91 -5.95
C LEU A 126 -3.13 -11.70 -5.22
N GLY A 127 -3.42 -12.52 -4.21
CA GLY A 127 -2.40 -13.24 -3.44
C GLY A 127 -1.46 -12.30 -2.69
N LEU A 128 -1.98 -11.17 -2.21
CA LEU A 128 -1.21 -10.16 -1.46
C LEU A 128 -1.41 -10.26 0.05
N GLU A 129 -2.18 -11.24 0.53
CA GLU A 129 -2.60 -11.38 1.94
C GLU A 129 -1.45 -11.31 2.94
N GLU A 130 -0.28 -11.85 2.60
CA GLU A 130 0.94 -11.85 3.43
C GLU A 130 2.15 -11.24 2.71
N VAL A 131 1.91 -10.28 1.82
CA VAL A 131 2.97 -9.70 0.95
C VAL A 131 4.13 -9.04 1.71
N TRP A 132 3.98 -8.73 3.00
CA TRP A 132 5.09 -8.26 3.84
C TRP A 132 6.15 -9.33 4.13
N GLU A 133 5.81 -10.62 4.04
CA GLU A 133 6.75 -11.74 4.15
C GLU A 133 7.53 -11.99 2.84
N LEU A 134 7.08 -11.38 1.74
CA LEU A 134 7.72 -11.52 0.43
C LEU A 134 9.15 -10.95 0.47
N LYS A 135 10.12 -11.82 0.21
CA LYS A 135 11.54 -11.44 0.11
C LYS A 135 11.82 -10.79 -1.24
N PRO A 136 12.64 -9.72 -1.29
CA PRO A 136 13.12 -9.17 -2.55
C PRO A 136 13.85 -10.25 -3.36
N LEU A 137 13.55 -10.37 -4.65
CA LEU A 137 14.24 -11.27 -5.58
C LEU A 137 15.72 -10.94 -5.74
N VAL A 138 16.06 -9.65 -5.59
CA VAL A 138 17.40 -9.10 -5.81
C VAL A 138 17.88 -8.43 -4.52
N ASN A 139 19.08 -8.80 -4.05
CA ASN A 139 19.64 -8.27 -2.82
C ASN A 139 20.50 -7.01 -3.05
N GLY A 140 20.93 -6.36 -1.96
CA GLY A 140 21.75 -5.14 -2.04
C GLY A 140 23.10 -5.33 -2.75
N LYS A 141 23.70 -6.53 -2.69
CA LYS A 141 24.96 -6.85 -3.36
C LYS A 141 24.77 -6.91 -4.88
N ASP A 142 23.70 -7.53 -5.33
CA ASP A 142 23.36 -7.62 -6.75
C ASP A 142 23.12 -6.22 -7.35
N ILE A 143 22.40 -5.36 -6.61
CA ILE A 143 22.18 -3.96 -6.97
C ILE A 143 23.50 -3.20 -7.09
N MET A 144 24.39 -3.33 -6.10
CA MET A 144 25.71 -2.69 -6.15
C MET A 144 26.53 -3.17 -7.35
N ASN A 145 26.49 -4.46 -7.68
CA ASN A 145 27.20 -5.02 -8.83
C ASN A 145 26.66 -4.45 -10.16
N VAL A 146 25.33 -4.39 -10.34
CA VAL A 146 24.70 -3.83 -11.55
C VAL A 146 25.00 -2.33 -11.71
N LEU A 147 24.97 -1.58 -10.61
CA LEU A 147 25.25 -0.14 -10.60
C LEU A 147 26.74 0.20 -10.55
N GLN A 148 27.61 -0.80 -10.40
CA GLN A 148 29.06 -0.64 -10.19
C GLN A 148 29.38 0.32 -9.03
N LEU A 149 28.66 0.16 -7.91
CA LEU A 149 28.86 0.93 -6.69
C LEU A 149 29.87 0.23 -5.79
N LYS A 150 30.76 1.02 -5.18
CA LYS A 150 31.78 0.51 -4.24
C LYS A 150 31.22 0.28 -2.83
N SER A 151 30.11 0.93 -2.50
CA SER A 151 29.47 0.82 -1.19
C SER A 151 27.96 1.03 -1.31
N GLY A 152 27.22 0.55 -0.33
CA GLY A 152 25.79 0.80 -0.22
C GLY A 152 25.49 2.28 0.03
N GLY A 153 24.20 2.63 0.04
CA GLY A 153 23.79 3.99 0.32
C GLY A 153 22.35 4.26 -0.10
N PRO A 154 21.92 5.54 -0.06
CA PRO A 154 20.55 5.94 -0.42
C PRO A 154 20.13 5.43 -1.80
N LEU A 155 21.03 5.48 -2.79
CA LEU A 155 20.76 4.98 -4.14
C LEU A 155 20.43 3.48 -4.18
N VAL A 156 21.10 2.66 -3.36
CA VAL A 156 20.79 1.22 -3.27
C VAL A 156 19.40 1.01 -2.69
N ARG A 157 19.02 1.78 -1.66
CA ARG A 157 17.69 1.73 -1.05
C ARG A 157 16.60 2.15 -2.06
N ASP A 158 16.85 3.19 -2.83
CA ASP A 158 15.90 3.67 -3.84
C ASP A 158 15.69 2.61 -4.94
N TRP A 159 16.76 1.94 -5.38
CA TRP A 159 16.64 0.80 -6.30
C TRP A 159 15.96 -0.42 -5.66
N GLN A 160 16.23 -0.73 -4.39
CA GLN A 160 15.49 -1.79 -3.69
C GLN A 160 13.98 -1.53 -3.70
N GLN A 161 13.56 -0.28 -3.50
CA GLN A 161 12.16 0.11 -3.56
C GLN A 161 11.57 -0.07 -4.96
N LYS A 162 12.30 0.34 -6.01
CA LYS A 162 11.90 0.14 -7.42
C LYS A 162 11.79 -1.35 -7.78
N LEU A 163 12.68 -2.19 -7.28
CA LEU A 163 12.67 -3.63 -7.55
C LEU A 163 11.53 -4.34 -6.83
N ILE A 164 11.16 -3.90 -5.62
CA ILE A 164 9.93 -4.37 -4.96
C ILE A 164 8.69 -4.01 -5.77
N GLN A 165 8.60 -2.80 -6.30
CA GLN A 165 7.50 -2.41 -7.20
C GLN A 165 7.46 -3.28 -8.46
N TRP A 166 8.63 -3.53 -9.07
CA TRP A 166 8.71 -4.43 -10.22
C TRP A 166 8.22 -5.84 -9.88
N GLN A 167 8.66 -6.41 -8.76
CA GLN A 167 8.26 -7.74 -8.30
C GLN A 167 6.77 -7.81 -7.97
N LEU A 168 6.19 -6.73 -7.43
CA LEU A 168 4.75 -6.64 -7.23
C LEU A 168 4.00 -6.61 -8.57
N ALA A 169 4.50 -5.91 -9.58
CA ALA A 169 3.91 -5.90 -10.92
C ALA A 169 4.05 -7.23 -11.67
N HIS A 170 5.10 -8.00 -11.39
CA HIS A 170 5.45 -9.25 -12.08
C HIS A 170 5.53 -10.40 -11.07
N PRO A 171 4.38 -10.95 -10.60
CA PRO A 171 4.36 -11.94 -9.53
C PRO A 171 5.08 -13.24 -9.86
N SER A 172 5.20 -13.59 -11.14
CA SER A 172 5.94 -14.77 -11.62
C SER A 172 7.34 -14.43 -12.15
N GLY A 173 7.78 -13.18 -11.99
CA GLY A 173 9.05 -12.71 -12.53
C GLY A 173 10.25 -13.31 -11.79
N THR A 174 11.35 -13.54 -12.51
CA THR A 174 12.57 -14.10 -11.93
C THR A 174 13.57 -13.02 -11.48
N ALA A 175 14.59 -13.43 -10.72
CA ALA A 175 15.67 -12.54 -10.33
C ALA A 175 16.44 -12.02 -11.56
N GLU A 176 16.63 -12.85 -12.58
CA GLU A 176 17.28 -12.51 -13.84
C GLU A 176 16.50 -11.43 -14.60
N GLU A 177 15.18 -11.62 -14.77
CA GLU A 177 14.31 -10.65 -15.44
C GLU A 177 14.28 -9.31 -14.70
N CYS A 178 14.27 -9.34 -13.36
CA CYS A 178 14.34 -8.16 -12.51
C CYS A 178 15.67 -7.39 -12.69
N LEU A 179 16.79 -8.12 -12.75
CA LEU A 179 18.12 -7.56 -13.01
C LEU A 179 18.24 -6.99 -14.43
N ASP A 180 17.63 -7.64 -15.43
CA ASP A 180 17.63 -7.15 -16.80
C ASP A 180 16.80 -5.87 -16.95
N TRP A 181 15.63 -5.81 -16.31
CA TRP A 181 14.84 -4.59 -16.22
C TRP A 181 15.63 -3.44 -15.57
N MET A 182 16.35 -3.74 -14.47
CA MET A 182 17.20 -2.78 -13.78
C MET A 182 18.32 -2.23 -14.69
N ARG A 183 18.96 -3.10 -15.48
CA ARG A 183 20.01 -2.71 -16.44
C ARG A 183 19.46 -1.79 -17.54
N GLN A 184 18.25 -2.04 -18.04
CA GLN A 184 17.60 -1.23 -19.06
C GLN A 184 17.18 0.16 -18.55
N LYS A 185 16.73 0.25 -17.29
CA LYS A 185 16.28 1.51 -16.67
C LYS A 185 17.41 2.33 -16.05
N ARG A 186 18.64 1.80 -15.99
CA ARG A 186 19.81 2.55 -15.52
C ARG A 186 20.01 3.76 -16.45
N PRO A 187 20.11 5.00 -15.94
CA PRO A 187 20.51 6.13 -16.76
C PRO A 187 21.89 5.84 -17.35
N LYS A 188 22.02 5.95 -18.68
CA LYS A 188 23.32 5.89 -19.34
C LYS A 188 24.18 6.98 -18.70
N ARG A 189 25.33 6.60 -18.15
CA ARG A 189 26.33 7.59 -17.74
C ARG A 189 26.86 8.21 -19.03
N GLU A 190 26.57 9.48 -19.25
CA GLU A 190 27.39 10.34 -20.12
C GLU A 190 28.78 10.51 -19.49
#